data_AF-A0A6I8NTI1-F1
#
_entry.id   AF-A0A6I8NTI1-F1
#
_cell.length_a   1.000
_cell.length_b   1.000
_cell.length_c   1.000
_cell.angle_alpha   90.00
_cell.angle_beta   90.00
_cell.angle_gamma   90.00
#
_symmetry.space_group_name_H-M   'P 1'
#
loop_
_entity.id
_entity.type
_entity.pdbx_description
1 polymer ?
#
loop_
_entity_poly.entity_id
_entity_poly.type
_entity_poly.pdbx_seq_one_letter_code
_entity_poly.pdbx_strand_id
1 'polypeptide(L)'
;LPRRQNLFSLLTGEVPSWLCGTLLRNGPGMHTIGETSYNHWFDGLALLHSFTIKNGEVHYRSKYLRSDTYNSNIEANRIVVSEFGTMAYPDPCKNIFAKAFSYLSHTIPEFTDNCMINIMKCGEDFYATTETNFIRKIDPQTLETLEKVLWNR
;
A
#
# COMPACT_ATOMS: atom_id res chain seq x y z
N LEU A 1 0.49 -12.63 3.92
CA LEU A 1 0.41 -13.31 2.60
C LEU A 1 -0.80 -12.78 1.84
N PRO A 2 -0.69 -12.47 0.53
CA PRO A 2 -1.85 -12.13 -0.28
C PRO A 2 -2.86 -13.28 -0.23
N ARG A 3 -4.11 -12.98 0.08
CA ARG A 3 -5.16 -14.00 0.29
C ARG A 3 -6.12 -13.94 -0.90
N ARG A 4 -6.21 -15.02 -1.65
CA ARG A 4 -7.31 -15.24 -2.60
C ARG A 4 -8.32 -16.14 -1.91
N GLN A 5 -9.57 -15.69 -1.79
CA GLN A 5 -10.64 -16.46 -1.17
C GLN A 5 -11.88 -16.40 -2.06
N ASN A 6 -12.44 -17.57 -2.33
CA ASN A 6 -13.78 -17.67 -2.89
C ASN A 6 -14.76 -17.59 -1.72
N LEU A 7 -15.67 -16.62 -1.75
CA LEU A 7 -16.56 -16.33 -0.61
C LEU A 7 -17.94 -17.01 -0.73
N PHE A 8 -18.14 -17.94 -1.66
CA PHE A 8 -19.42 -18.62 -1.91
C PHE A 8 -20.10 -19.16 -0.66
N SER A 9 -19.37 -19.92 0.16
CA SER A 9 -19.92 -20.57 1.34
C SER A 9 -20.15 -19.62 2.52
N LEU A 10 -19.79 -18.34 2.37
CA LEU A 10 -19.89 -17.30 3.41
C LEU A 10 -20.92 -16.21 3.06
N LEU A 11 -21.53 -16.27 1.87
CA LEU A 11 -22.56 -15.32 1.46
C LEU A 11 -23.86 -15.57 2.25
N THR A 12 -24.36 -14.52 2.87
CA THR A 12 -25.70 -14.46 3.46
C THR A 12 -26.59 -13.57 2.60
N GLY A 13 -27.74 -14.08 2.17
CA GLY A 13 -28.62 -13.41 1.21
C GLY A 13 -28.25 -13.68 -0.25
N GLU A 14 -28.79 -12.86 -1.16
CA GLU A 14 -28.62 -13.01 -2.61
C GLU A 14 -27.99 -11.76 -3.21
N VAL A 15 -26.96 -11.96 -4.04
CA VAL A 15 -26.33 -10.86 -4.78
C VAL A 15 -27.23 -10.48 -5.96
N PRO A 16 -27.63 -9.20 -6.11
CA PRO A 16 -28.50 -8.80 -7.22
C PRO A 16 -27.92 -9.18 -8.58
N SER A 17 -28.74 -9.75 -9.46
CA SER A 17 -28.31 -10.26 -10.77
C SER A 17 -27.70 -9.20 -11.69
N TRP A 18 -28.07 -7.92 -11.49
CA TRP A 18 -27.52 -6.78 -12.23
C TRP A 18 -26.14 -6.34 -11.73
N LEU A 19 -25.71 -6.75 -10.53
CA LEU A 19 -24.45 -6.34 -9.95
C LEU A 19 -23.30 -7.20 -10.52
N CYS A 20 -22.56 -6.63 -11.47
CA CYS A 20 -21.41 -7.24 -12.10
C CYS A 20 -20.27 -6.23 -12.19
N GLY A 21 -19.10 -6.58 -11.65
CA GLY A 21 -17.95 -5.68 -11.64
C GLY A 21 -16.99 -5.95 -10.50
N THR A 22 -16.03 -5.04 -10.30
CA THR A 22 -15.02 -5.16 -9.24
C THR A 22 -15.04 -3.91 -8.37
N LEU A 23 -15.26 -4.10 -7.07
CA LEU A 23 -15.04 -3.07 -6.06
C LEU A 23 -13.58 -3.11 -5.61
N LEU A 24 -12.86 -2.02 -5.84
CA LEU A 24 -11.50 -1.83 -5.33
C LEU A 24 -11.51 -0.94 -4.10
N ARG A 25 -10.81 -1.36 -3.05
CA ARG A 25 -10.61 -0.60 -1.81
C ARG A 25 -9.15 -0.64 -1.41
N ASN A 26 -8.75 0.36 -0.63
CA ASN A 26 -7.41 0.50 -0.11
C ASN A 26 -7.48 0.91 1.36
N GLY A 27 -6.43 0.62 2.12
CA GLY A 27 -6.33 0.95 3.53
C GLY A 27 -5.05 0.37 4.16
N PRO A 28 -4.79 0.69 5.44
CA PRO A 28 -3.66 0.10 6.16
C PRO A 28 -3.88 -1.40 6.40
N GLY A 29 -2.88 -2.22 6.05
CA GLY A 29 -2.93 -3.67 6.29
C GLY A 29 -1.87 -4.23 7.24
N MET A 30 -0.74 -3.53 7.42
CA MET A 30 0.36 -3.97 8.28
C MET A 30 0.85 -2.83 9.16
N HIS A 31 0.64 -2.96 10.47
CA HIS A 31 1.01 -1.94 11.47
C HIS A 31 2.30 -2.26 12.23
N THR A 32 2.82 -3.47 12.10
CA THR A 32 4.02 -3.95 12.80
C THR A 32 4.93 -4.66 11.81
N ILE A 33 6.23 -4.34 11.87
CA ILE A 33 7.27 -4.87 11.00
C ILE A 33 8.48 -5.19 11.89
N GLY A 34 8.85 -6.48 11.96
CA GLY A 34 9.80 -6.95 12.97
C GLY A 34 9.32 -6.58 14.38
N GLU A 35 10.19 -5.89 15.12
CA GLU A 35 9.91 -5.39 16.48
C GLU A 35 9.37 -3.94 16.50
N THR A 36 9.28 -3.29 15.34
CA THR A 36 8.81 -1.90 15.24
C THR A 36 7.33 -1.84 14.89
N SER A 37 6.61 -0.88 15.46
CA SER A 37 5.20 -0.62 15.16
C SER A 37 4.97 0.84 14.80
N TYR A 38 4.01 1.07 13.93
CA TYR A 38 3.53 2.40 13.59
C TYR A 38 2.68 2.99 14.73
N ASN A 39 2.77 4.29 14.93
CA ASN A 39 2.10 5.03 16.01
C ASN A 39 0.75 5.62 15.59
N HIS A 40 0.46 5.71 14.29
CA HIS A 40 -0.76 6.31 13.78
C HIS A 40 -1.47 5.37 12.81
N TRP A 41 -2.80 5.45 12.77
CA TRP A 41 -3.64 4.61 11.89
C TRP A 41 -3.24 4.78 10.41
N PHE A 42 -2.94 6.02 10.00
CA PHE A 42 -2.54 6.35 8.62
C PHE A 42 -1.09 6.03 8.27
N ASP A 43 -0.40 5.22 9.07
CA ASP A 43 0.99 4.86 8.78
C ASP A 43 1.14 3.38 8.35
N GLY A 44 0.12 2.56 8.59
CA GLY A 44 0.18 1.14 8.24
C GLY A 44 0.38 0.93 6.73
N LEU A 45 1.20 -0.05 6.34
CA LEU A 45 1.51 -0.29 4.93
C LEU A 45 0.24 -0.62 4.12
N ALA A 46 0.11 0.00 2.95
CA ALA A 46 -1.04 -0.08 2.07
C ALA A 46 -1.38 -1.53 1.66
N LEU A 47 -2.65 -1.90 1.82
CA LEU A 47 -3.23 -3.17 1.41
C LEU A 47 -4.39 -2.91 0.45
N LEU A 48 -4.22 -3.38 -0.78
CA LEU A 48 -5.26 -3.34 -1.79
C LEU A 48 -6.22 -4.50 -1.58
N HIS A 49 -7.50 -4.22 -1.77
CA HIS A 49 -8.60 -5.18 -1.68
C HIS A 49 -9.44 -5.14 -2.96
N SER A 50 -9.80 -6.30 -3.49
CA SER A 50 -10.77 -6.41 -4.58
C SER A 50 -11.89 -7.38 -4.23
N PHE A 51 -13.13 -6.98 -4.49
CA PHE A 51 -14.30 -7.85 -4.50
C PHE A 51 -14.85 -7.88 -5.93
N THR A 52 -14.63 -8.99 -6.62
CA THR A 52 -15.12 -9.20 -7.99
C THR A 52 -16.43 -9.98 -7.93
N ILE A 53 -17.47 -9.38 -8.49
CA ILE A 53 -18.83 -9.91 -8.50
C ILE A 53 -19.20 -10.29 -9.92
N LYS A 54 -19.61 -11.53 -10.14
CA LYS A 54 -20.07 -12.03 -11.44
C LYS A 54 -21.02 -13.21 -11.25
N ASN A 55 -22.16 -13.25 -11.94
CA ASN A 55 -23.11 -14.38 -11.88
C ASN A 55 -23.56 -14.76 -10.45
N GLY A 56 -23.77 -13.79 -9.57
CA GLY A 56 -24.13 -14.03 -8.17
C GLY A 56 -22.95 -14.47 -7.27
N GLU A 57 -21.76 -14.58 -7.86
CA GLU A 57 -20.54 -15.05 -7.23
C GLU A 57 -19.68 -13.89 -6.76
N VAL A 58 -19.03 -14.01 -5.59
CA VAL A 58 -18.07 -13.00 -5.08
C VAL A 58 -16.70 -13.62 -4.83
N HIS A 59 -15.69 -13.07 -5.50
CA HIS A 59 -14.29 -13.43 -5.31
C HIS A 59 -13.54 -12.30 -4.60
N TYR A 60 -12.85 -12.64 -3.52
CA TYR A 60 -12.01 -11.71 -2.78
C TYR A 60 -10.53 -11.95 -3.07
N ARG A 61 -9.78 -10.86 -3.23
CA ARG A 61 -8.33 -10.84 -3.27
C ARG A 61 -7.82 -9.66 -2.46
N SER A 62 -6.70 -9.85 -1.78
CA SER A 62 -5.90 -8.74 -1.27
C SER A 62 -4.42 -8.89 -1.58
N LYS A 63 -3.75 -7.76 -1.79
CA LYS A 63 -2.30 -7.69 -2.02
C LYS A 63 -1.73 -6.41 -1.43
N TYR A 64 -0.62 -6.54 -0.70
CA TYR A 64 0.13 -5.37 -0.25
C TYR A 64 0.68 -4.61 -1.45
N LEU A 65 0.54 -3.29 -1.42
CA LEU A 65 1.16 -2.42 -2.40
C LEU A 65 2.69 -2.51 -2.23
N ARG A 66 3.39 -2.96 -3.27
CA ARG A 66 4.85 -3.13 -3.28
C ARG A 66 5.55 -1.80 -3.57
N SER A 67 5.23 -0.80 -2.74
CA SER A 67 5.84 0.53 -2.80
C SER A 67 7.31 0.50 -2.35
N ASP A 68 8.04 1.59 -2.54
CA ASP A 68 9.43 1.68 -2.08
C ASP A 68 9.47 1.64 -0.55
N THR A 69 8.52 2.30 0.12
CA THR A 69 8.30 2.20 1.58
C THR A 69 8.09 0.75 2.01
N TYR A 70 7.16 0.02 1.35
CA TYR A 70 6.90 -1.38 1.66
C TYR A 70 8.17 -2.22 1.51
N ASN A 71 8.85 -2.14 0.37
CA ASN A 71 10.01 -2.98 0.09
C ASN A 71 11.17 -2.67 1.05
N SER A 72 11.45 -1.39 1.32
CA SER A 72 12.50 -0.97 2.25
C SER A 72 12.25 -1.47 3.66
N ASN A 73 11.01 -1.36 4.15
CA ASN A 73 10.68 -1.80 5.51
C ASN A 73 10.72 -3.33 5.66
N ILE A 74 10.26 -4.07 4.63
CA ILE A 74 10.29 -5.54 4.64
C ILE A 74 11.73 -6.06 4.52
N GLU A 75 12.55 -5.48 3.65
CA GLU A 75 13.97 -5.84 3.50
C GLU A 75 14.74 -5.60 4.80
N ALA A 76 14.51 -4.46 5.46
CA ALA A 76 15.15 -4.13 6.74
C ALA A 76 14.54 -4.86 7.95
N ASN A 77 13.41 -5.56 7.78
CA ASN A 77 12.60 -6.15 8.85
C ASN A 77 12.29 -5.15 10.00
N ARG A 78 12.10 -3.87 9.67
CA ARG A 78 11.74 -2.78 10.59
C ARG A 78 11.30 -1.54 9.81
N ILE A 79 10.66 -0.58 10.47
CA ILE A 79 10.28 0.72 9.88
C ILE A 79 11.54 1.57 9.64
N VAL A 80 11.87 1.80 8.36
CA VAL A 80 13.01 2.62 7.90
C VAL A 80 12.61 3.84 7.09
N VAL A 81 11.35 3.93 6.65
CA VAL A 81 10.76 5.10 6.00
C VAL A 81 9.78 5.76 6.97
N SER A 82 9.88 7.09 7.11
CA SER A 82 8.99 7.86 7.97
C SER A 82 7.62 8.02 7.32
N GLU A 83 6.57 7.90 8.13
CA GLU A 83 5.17 8.08 7.76
C GLU A 83 4.57 9.30 8.51
N PHE A 84 3.29 9.55 8.32
CA PHE A 84 2.58 10.72 8.87
C PHE A 84 2.78 10.90 10.38
N GLY A 85 2.57 9.84 11.17
CA GLY A 85 2.68 9.86 12.63
C GLY A 85 3.88 9.09 13.19
N THR A 86 4.73 8.52 12.34
CA THR A 86 5.84 7.65 12.76
C THR A 86 7.13 8.06 12.08
N MET A 87 8.04 8.65 12.86
CA MET A 87 9.40 8.91 12.40
C MET A 87 10.22 7.62 12.39
N ALA A 88 10.86 7.33 11.26
CA ALA A 88 11.83 6.25 11.18
C ALA A 88 13.14 6.67 11.88
N TYR A 89 13.65 5.80 12.75
CA TYR A 89 14.95 6.02 13.38
C TYR A 89 16.09 5.50 12.51
N PRO A 90 17.20 6.25 12.39
CA PRO A 90 18.40 5.79 11.70
C PRO A 90 18.87 4.46 12.28
N ASP A 91 19.33 3.57 11.41
CA ASP A 91 19.88 2.28 11.82
C ASP A 91 21.00 2.44 12.85
N PRO A 92 20.89 1.87 14.06
CA PRO A 92 21.96 1.94 15.05
C PRO A 92 23.25 1.25 14.56
N CYS A 93 23.14 0.30 13.62
CA CYS A 93 24.26 -0.44 13.04
C CYS A 93 24.91 0.27 11.86
N LYS A 94 24.34 1.38 11.34
CA LYS A 94 24.96 2.15 10.25
C LYS A 94 25.94 3.19 10.83
N ASN A 95 27.23 2.97 10.57
CA ASN A 95 28.39 3.76 11.01
C ASN A 95 28.23 5.29 10.84
N ILE A 96 29.07 6.06 11.55
CA ILE A 96 29.16 7.53 11.48
C ILE A 96 29.19 8.08 10.03
N PHE A 97 29.83 7.36 9.09
CA PHE A 97 29.86 7.72 7.67
C PHE A 97 28.49 7.59 6.99
N ALA A 98 27.72 6.56 7.32
CA ALA A 98 26.34 6.41 6.85
C ALA A 98 25.40 7.41 7.54
N LYS A 99 25.66 7.78 8.81
CA LYS A 99 24.98 8.92 9.44
C LYS A 99 25.28 10.22 8.68
N ALA A 100 26.53 10.51 8.37
CA ALA A 100 26.92 11.70 7.61
C ALA A 100 26.32 11.71 6.21
N PHE A 101 26.29 10.56 5.51
CA PHE A 101 25.64 10.43 4.21
C PHE A 101 24.12 10.59 4.33
N SER A 102 23.49 10.03 5.37
CA SER A 102 22.07 10.23 5.69
C SER A 102 21.78 11.72 5.87
N TYR A 103 22.57 12.43 6.70
CA TYR A 103 22.45 13.87 6.89
C TYR A 103 22.65 14.67 5.59
N LEU A 104 23.56 14.24 4.71
CA LEU A 104 23.77 14.88 3.41
C LEU A 104 22.61 14.62 2.43
N SER A 105 22.07 13.39 2.42
CA SER A 105 20.94 12.98 1.57
C SER A 105 19.58 13.49 2.08
N HIS A 106 19.47 13.87 3.36
CA HIS A 106 18.26 14.45 3.97
C HIS A 106 17.99 15.92 3.56
N THR A 107 18.68 16.45 2.56
CA THR A 107 18.38 17.81 2.06
C THR A 107 17.02 17.89 1.35
N ILE A 108 16.39 16.76 1.03
CA ILE A 108 14.97 16.67 0.64
C ILE A 108 14.38 15.44 1.35
N PRO A 109 13.34 15.57 2.19
CA PRO A 109 12.61 14.40 2.65
C PRO A 109 12.01 13.72 1.43
N GLU A 110 12.48 12.53 1.08
CA GLU A 110 11.74 11.70 0.13
C GLU A 110 10.41 11.35 0.79
N PHE A 111 9.35 12.01 0.33
CA PHE A 111 8.00 11.74 0.80
C PHE A 111 7.65 10.28 0.55
N THR A 112 6.95 9.67 1.52
CA THR A 112 6.49 8.29 1.42
C THR A 112 5.65 8.08 0.16
N ASP A 113 5.78 6.88 -0.42
CA ASP A 113 4.91 6.39 -1.47
C ASP A 113 3.95 5.30 -0.97
N ASN A 114 3.75 5.23 0.35
CA ASN A 114 2.75 4.40 1.02
C ASN A 114 1.33 4.89 0.68
N CYS A 115 0.89 4.55 -0.53
CA CYS A 115 -0.36 4.99 -1.10
C CYS A 115 -1.53 4.17 -0.52
N MET A 116 -1.92 4.44 0.72
CA MET A 116 -2.92 3.66 1.48
C MET A 116 -4.32 4.28 1.54
N ILE A 117 -4.51 5.50 1.03
CA ILE A 117 -5.72 6.29 1.29
C ILE A 117 -6.83 5.93 0.33
N ASN A 118 -6.58 6.02 -0.98
CA ASN A 118 -7.60 5.80 -1.99
C ASN A 118 -7.06 5.16 -3.27
N ILE A 119 -7.97 4.83 -4.19
CA ILE A 119 -7.66 4.43 -5.56
C ILE A 119 -8.42 5.37 -6.49
N MET A 120 -7.73 5.97 -7.46
CA MET A 120 -8.32 6.79 -8.51
C MET A 120 -8.17 6.12 -9.88
N LYS A 121 -9.16 6.33 -10.75
CA LYS A 121 -9.07 6.01 -12.18
C LYS A 121 -8.73 7.28 -12.96
N CYS A 122 -7.69 7.24 -13.80
CA CYS A 122 -7.31 8.32 -14.69
C CYS A 122 -7.10 7.74 -16.10
N GLY A 123 -7.98 8.10 -17.05
CA GLY A 123 -8.04 7.39 -18.33
C GLY A 123 -8.37 5.91 -18.10
N GLU A 124 -7.57 5.00 -18.67
CA GLU A 124 -7.72 3.56 -18.45
C GLU A 124 -6.91 3.01 -17.27
N ASP A 125 -6.09 3.86 -16.65
CA ASP A 125 -5.17 3.46 -15.59
C ASP A 125 -5.78 3.65 -14.20
N PHE A 126 -5.35 2.80 -13.26
CA PHE A 126 -5.72 2.86 -11.85
C PHE A 126 -4.49 3.18 -11.00
N TYR A 127 -4.67 4.11 -10.05
CA TYR A 127 -3.60 4.57 -9.19
C TYR A 127 -4.03 4.50 -7.73
N ALA A 128 -3.22 3.86 -6.89
CA ALA A 128 -3.29 4.01 -5.45
C ALA A 128 -2.67 5.37 -5.06
N THR A 129 -3.29 6.06 -4.10
CA THR A 129 -2.87 7.41 -3.69
C THR A 129 -2.68 7.53 -2.17
N THR A 130 -1.85 8.49 -1.79
CA THR A 130 -1.78 9.11 -0.46
C THR A 130 -1.79 10.64 -0.63
N GLU A 131 -1.49 11.40 0.42
CA GLU A 131 -1.43 12.88 0.40
C GLU A 131 -0.05 13.43 0.02
N THR A 132 0.80 12.61 -0.60
CA THR A 132 2.09 13.02 -1.15
C THR A 132 2.00 13.22 -2.67
N ASN A 133 3.08 13.69 -3.27
CA ASN A 133 3.23 13.82 -4.71
C ASN A 133 3.52 12.49 -5.43
N PHE A 134 3.64 11.38 -4.70
CA PHE A 134 3.85 10.07 -5.32
C PHE A 134 2.55 9.26 -5.32
N ILE A 135 2.20 8.75 -6.50
CA ILE A 135 1.12 7.78 -6.68
C ILE A 135 1.69 6.49 -7.25
N ARG A 136 0.99 5.38 -7.03
CA ARG A 136 1.40 4.06 -7.52
C ARG A 136 0.37 3.52 -8.48
N LYS A 137 0.75 3.29 -9.72
CA LYS A 137 -0.12 2.58 -10.66
C LYS A 137 -0.31 1.14 -10.21
N ILE A 138 -1.52 0.62 -10.40
CA ILE A 138 -1.87 -0.75 -10.04
C ILE A 138 -2.63 -1.42 -11.19
N ASP A 139 -2.48 -2.74 -11.29
CA ASP A 139 -3.37 -3.54 -12.11
C ASP A 139 -4.67 -3.84 -11.32
N PRO A 140 -5.84 -3.38 -11.79
CA PRO A 140 -7.11 -3.53 -11.07
C PRO A 140 -7.61 -4.98 -10.99
N GLN A 141 -7.15 -5.88 -11.86
CA GLN A 141 -7.56 -7.29 -11.89
C GLN A 141 -6.67 -8.17 -11.01
N THR A 142 -5.37 -7.89 -11.02
CA THR A 142 -4.38 -8.72 -10.32
C THR A 142 -3.95 -8.15 -8.97
N LEU A 143 -4.16 -6.84 -8.75
CA LEU A 143 -3.62 -6.02 -7.66
C LEU A 143 -2.09 -5.92 -7.67
N GLU A 144 -1.44 -6.17 -8.82
CA GLU A 144 -0.01 -5.95 -8.98
C GLU A 144 0.33 -4.46 -8.88
N THR A 145 1.46 -4.17 -8.24
CA THR A 145 2.01 -2.80 -8.17
C THR A 145 2.87 -2.57 -9.40
N LEU A 146 2.63 -1.46 -10.09
CA LEU A 146 3.33 -1.07 -11.31
C LEU A 146 4.20 0.17 -11.03
N GLU A 147 4.28 1.12 -11.96
CA GLU A 147 5.14 2.29 -11.83
C GLU A 147 4.81 3.20 -10.62
N LYS A 148 5.88 3.76 -10.04
CA LYS A 148 5.82 4.97 -9.20
C LYS A 148 5.73 6.17 -10.12
N VAL A 149 4.74 7.02 -9.90
CA VAL A 149 4.55 8.23 -10.69
C VAL A 149 4.68 9.43 -9.76
N LEU A 150 5.54 10.36 -10.15
CA LEU A 150 5.56 11.70 -9.58
C LEU A 150 4.39 12.47 -10.19
N TRP A 151 3.38 12.75 -9.39
CA TRP A 151 2.21 13.53 -9.78
C TRP A 151 2.52 15.02 -9.63
N ASN A 152 3.22 15.58 -10.60
CA ASN A 152 3.31 17.02 -10.81
C ASN A 152 2.25 17.44 -11.85
N ARG A 153 1.54 18.54 -11.57
CA ARG A 153 0.62 19.15 -12.55
C ARG A 153 1.38 19.61 -13.79
#